data_AF-A0A0G0V6N9-F1
#
_entry.id   AF-A0A0G0V6N9-F1
#
_cell.length_a   1.000
_cell.length_b   1.000
_cell.length_c   1.000
_cell.angle_alpha   90.00
_cell.angle_beta   90.00
_cell.angle_gamma   90.00
#
_symmetry.space_group_name_H-M   'P 1'
#
loop_
_entity.id
_entity.type
_entity.pdbx_description
1 polymer ?
#
loop_
_entity_poly.entity_id
_entity_poly.type
_entity_poly.pdbx_seq_one_letter_code
_entity_poly.pdbx_strand_id
1 'polypeptide(L)'
;MEHQIIQSLTKNFESYVNTTENGVEFWFARDLQNLLGYTDWRNFLNVVSKAKTACKMTKQAISDHFVDINKTIKMPKTAEKEVPDVMLTRYACYLIAQNGDPGKEQIAFAQTYFAVQTRKFEIIEKRIRDFERLGARHKLTETEKELSRVIFQQTGSNKNFALIRSKGDKALFGYTTQNYHI
;
A
#
# COMPACT_ATOMS: atom_id res chain seq x y z
N MET A 1 18.69 16.85 -3.51
CA MET A 1 18.80 16.45 -4.92
C MET A 1 18.04 15.15 -5.24
N GLU A 2 17.57 14.37 -4.25
CA GLU A 2 16.94 13.05 -4.51
C GLU A 2 15.43 13.08 -4.80
N HIS A 3 14.67 14.00 -4.20
CA HIS A 3 13.20 13.98 -4.32
C HIS A 3 12.69 14.28 -5.74
N GLN A 4 13.35 15.20 -6.47
CA GLN A 4 12.98 15.57 -7.84
C GLN A 4 13.25 14.44 -8.85
N ILE A 5 14.31 13.66 -8.64
CA ILE A 5 14.68 12.52 -9.50
C ILE A 5 13.70 11.36 -9.27
N ILE A 6 13.35 11.08 -8.01
CA ILE A 6 12.33 10.08 -7.68
C ILE A 6 10.97 10.46 -8.28
N GLN A 7 10.60 11.75 -8.22
CA GLN A 7 9.38 12.26 -8.84
C GLN A 7 9.41 12.17 -10.37
N SER A 8 10.54 12.46 -11.02
CA SER A 8 10.64 12.36 -12.48
C SER A 8 10.57 10.92 -12.96
N LEU A 9 11.21 9.97 -12.27
CA LEU A 9 11.13 8.54 -12.57
C LEU A 9 9.72 7.98 -12.35
N THR A 10 9.04 8.40 -11.28
CA THR A 10 7.64 8.02 -11.05
C THR A 10 6.75 8.56 -12.17
N LYS A 11 6.89 9.85 -12.53
CA LYS A 11 6.12 10.45 -13.62
C LYS A 11 6.39 9.77 -14.96
N ASN A 12 7.64 9.38 -15.21
CA ASN A 12 8.03 8.63 -16.40
C ASN A 12 7.33 7.27 -16.41
N PHE A 13 7.36 6.54 -15.31
CA PHE A 13 6.65 5.26 -15.18
C PHE A 13 5.13 5.37 -15.44
N GLU A 14 4.47 6.36 -14.82
CA GLU A 14 3.04 6.58 -15.04
C GLU A 14 2.70 6.99 -16.48
N SER A 15 3.64 7.59 -17.21
CA SER A 15 3.39 8.01 -18.60
C SER A 15 3.26 6.85 -19.61
N TYR A 16 3.68 5.64 -19.22
CA TYR A 16 3.56 4.41 -20.03
C TYR A 16 2.37 3.53 -19.60
N VAL A 17 1.49 4.06 -18.75
CA VAL A 17 0.26 3.35 -18.40
C VAL A 17 -0.64 3.25 -19.63
N ASN A 18 -1.13 2.04 -19.87
CA ASN A 18 -2.17 1.75 -20.84
C ASN A 18 -3.42 1.34 -20.08
N THR A 19 -4.56 1.39 -20.74
CA THR A 19 -5.84 1.04 -20.13
C THR A 19 -6.58 0.07 -21.04
N THR A 20 -7.07 -1.03 -20.47
CA THR A 20 -7.95 -1.95 -21.22
C THR A 20 -9.32 -1.32 -21.47
N GLU A 21 -10.11 -1.91 -22.34
CA GLU A 21 -11.50 -1.47 -22.60
C GLU A 21 -12.35 -1.42 -21.32
N ASN A 22 -12.03 -2.27 -20.33
CA ASN A 22 -12.72 -2.34 -19.04
C ASN A 22 -12.15 -1.36 -17.99
N GLY A 23 -11.25 -0.47 -18.37
CA GLY A 23 -10.67 0.52 -17.45
C GLY A 23 -9.53 0.03 -16.58
N VAL A 24 -8.96 -1.16 -16.86
CA VAL A 24 -7.85 -1.71 -16.05
C VAL A 24 -6.52 -1.19 -16.55
N GLU A 25 -5.75 -0.56 -15.65
CA GLU A 25 -4.40 -0.07 -15.94
C GLU A 25 -3.38 -1.21 -16.11
N PHE A 26 -2.52 -1.10 -17.11
CA PHE A 26 -1.42 -2.05 -17.36
C PHE A 26 -0.22 -1.41 -18.04
N TRP A 27 0.92 -2.08 -18.00
CA TRP A 27 2.16 -1.71 -18.69
C TRP A 27 2.62 -2.83 -19.60
N PHE A 28 3.26 -2.49 -20.70
CA PHE A 28 3.98 -3.46 -21.51
C PHE A 28 5.39 -3.71 -20.97
N ALA A 29 5.81 -4.97 -20.90
CA ALA A 29 7.14 -5.33 -20.43
C ALA A 29 8.26 -4.76 -21.32
N ARG A 30 8.05 -4.62 -22.64
CA ARG A 30 9.02 -3.91 -23.51
C ARG A 30 9.23 -2.45 -23.16
N ASP A 31 8.17 -1.75 -22.76
CA ASP A 31 8.29 -0.35 -22.40
C ASP A 31 9.00 -0.24 -21.04
N LEU A 32 8.61 -1.11 -20.10
CA LEU A 32 9.24 -1.20 -18.78
C LEU A 32 10.73 -1.55 -18.85
N GLN A 33 11.13 -2.41 -19.78
CA GLN A 33 12.53 -2.76 -20.02
C GLN A 33 13.40 -1.50 -20.18
N ASN A 34 12.96 -0.57 -21.05
CA ASN A 34 13.69 0.65 -21.35
C ASN A 34 13.72 1.60 -20.15
N LEU A 35 12.57 1.72 -19.45
CA LEU A 35 12.46 2.54 -18.24
C LEU A 35 13.41 2.10 -17.13
N LEU A 36 13.66 0.78 -17.02
CA LEU A 36 14.53 0.21 -16.01
C LEU A 36 15.99 0.03 -16.48
N GLY A 37 16.35 0.59 -17.65
CA GLY A 37 17.73 0.62 -18.12
C GLY A 37 18.26 -0.74 -18.62
N TYR A 38 17.38 -1.63 -19.08
CA TYR A 38 17.77 -2.89 -19.72
C TYR A 38 17.82 -2.71 -21.24
N THR A 39 18.98 -2.91 -21.85
CA THR A 39 19.13 -2.83 -23.31
C THR A 39 18.79 -4.16 -24.00
N ASP A 40 19.13 -5.29 -23.36
CA ASP A 40 18.89 -6.63 -23.88
C ASP A 40 17.60 -7.24 -23.29
N TRP A 41 16.72 -7.71 -24.17
CA TRP A 41 15.43 -8.30 -23.80
C TRP A 41 15.56 -9.61 -23.02
N ARG A 42 16.56 -10.45 -23.33
CA ARG A 42 16.76 -11.74 -22.63
C ARG A 42 17.17 -11.49 -21.18
N ASN A 43 18.05 -10.50 -20.96
CA ASN A 43 18.44 -10.08 -19.61
C ASN A 43 17.24 -9.56 -18.81
N PHE A 44 16.35 -8.81 -19.45
CA PHE A 44 15.14 -8.33 -18.79
C PHE A 44 14.14 -9.47 -18.51
N LEU A 45 13.96 -10.42 -19.43
CA LEU A 45 13.15 -11.61 -19.19
C LEU A 45 13.60 -12.42 -17.97
N ASN A 46 14.91 -12.48 -17.70
CA ASN A 46 15.41 -13.12 -16.50
C ASN A 46 14.90 -12.42 -15.22
N VAL A 47 14.82 -11.09 -15.23
CA VAL A 47 14.24 -10.31 -14.12
C VAL A 47 12.73 -10.55 -14.01
N VAL A 48 12.02 -10.56 -15.14
CA VAL A 48 10.58 -10.89 -15.17
C VAL A 48 10.33 -12.29 -14.62
N SER A 49 11.18 -13.28 -14.94
CA SER A 49 11.09 -14.64 -14.41
C SER A 49 11.28 -14.71 -12.89
N LYS A 50 12.26 -13.95 -12.35
CA LYS A 50 12.43 -13.80 -10.90
C LYS A 50 11.20 -13.16 -10.25
N ALA A 51 10.62 -12.13 -10.87
CA ALA A 51 9.40 -11.50 -10.40
C ALA A 51 8.18 -12.44 -10.42
N LYS A 52 7.99 -13.22 -11.50
CA LYS A 52 6.97 -14.28 -11.59
C LYS A 52 7.15 -15.32 -10.47
N THR A 53 8.40 -15.68 -10.16
CA THR A 53 8.72 -16.59 -9.05
C THR A 53 8.34 -15.99 -7.69
N ALA A 54 8.72 -14.73 -7.44
CA ALA A 54 8.35 -14.02 -6.21
C ALA A 54 6.82 -13.93 -6.04
N CYS A 55 6.09 -13.59 -7.10
CA CYS A 55 4.63 -13.57 -7.14
C CYS A 55 4.01 -14.92 -6.73
N LYS A 56 4.53 -16.01 -7.28
CA LYS A 56 4.07 -17.36 -6.92
C LYS A 56 4.34 -17.69 -5.45
N MET A 57 5.51 -17.29 -4.93
CA MET A 57 5.88 -17.54 -3.54
C MET A 57 5.02 -16.76 -2.54
N THR A 58 4.51 -15.58 -2.94
CA THR A 58 3.54 -14.80 -2.15
C THR A 58 2.10 -15.29 -2.30
N LYS A 59 1.88 -16.46 -2.91
CA LYS A 59 0.56 -17.10 -3.15
C LYS A 59 -0.36 -16.30 -4.07
N GLN A 60 0.19 -15.42 -4.91
CA GLN A 60 -0.55 -14.72 -5.96
C GLN A 60 -0.49 -15.53 -7.27
N ALA A 61 -1.59 -15.56 -8.02
CA ALA A 61 -1.61 -16.21 -9.33
C ALA A 61 -0.82 -15.38 -10.34
N ILE A 62 0.14 -16.00 -11.02
CA ILE A 62 1.00 -15.31 -12.00
C ILE A 62 0.15 -14.70 -13.12
N SER A 63 -0.90 -15.41 -13.57
CA SER A 63 -1.81 -14.98 -14.64
C SER A 63 -2.54 -13.67 -14.34
N ASP A 64 -2.74 -13.33 -13.07
CA ASP A 64 -3.47 -12.12 -12.67
C ASP A 64 -2.60 -10.87 -12.78
N HIS A 65 -1.29 -11.05 -13.00
CA HIS A 65 -0.29 -10.00 -12.93
C HIS A 65 0.65 -9.95 -14.13
N PHE A 66 0.88 -11.10 -14.77
CA PHE A 66 1.75 -11.25 -15.93
C PHE A 66 1.00 -12.01 -17.02
N VAL A 67 0.45 -11.28 -17.99
CA VAL A 67 -0.29 -11.87 -19.11
C VAL A 67 0.59 -11.83 -20.35
N ASP A 68 1.02 -12.98 -20.84
CA ASP A 68 1.82 -13.06 -22.06
C ASP A 68 0.93 -12.74 -23.28
N ILE A 69 1.39 -11.83 -24.14
CA ILE A 69 0.65 -11.31 -25.31
C ILE A 69 1.60 -11.10 -26.49
N ASN A 70 1.04 -10.76 -27.66
CA ASN A 70 1.82 -10.22 -28.77
C ASN A 70 1.59 -8.72 -28.89
N LYS A 71 2.67 -7.94 -28.96
CA LYS A 71 2.63 -6.51 -29.24
C LYS A 71 2.95 -6.29 -30.72
N THR A 72 2.07 -5.58 -31.42
CA THR A 72 2.32 -5.15 -32.79
C THR A 72 3.25 -3.95 -32.79
N ILE A 73 4.36 -4.05 -33.52
CA ILE A 73 5.31 -2.96 -33.71
C ILE A 73 5.36 -2.53 -35.17
N LYS A 74 5.50 -1.21 -35.40
CA LYS A 74 5.71 -0.65 -36.73
C LYS A 74 7.14 -0.92 -37.19
N MET A 75 7.26 -1.46 -38.39
CA MET A 75 8.52 -1.68 -39.08
C MET A 75 8.74 -0.58 -40.14
N PRO A 76 9.97 -0.43 -40.65
CA PRO A 76 10.21 0.44 -41.81
C PRO A 76 9.27 0.08 -42.97
N LYS A 77 8.88 1.09 -43.77
CA LYS A 77 8.00 0.94 -44.95
C LYS A 77 6.61 0.38 -44.64
N THR A 78 5.96 0.89 -43.58
CA THR A 78 4.56 0.57 -43.20
C THR A 78 4.27 -0.91 -42.90
N ALA A 79 5.29 -1.75 -42.84
CA ALA A 79 5.13 -3.14 -42.42
C ALA A 79 4.86 -3.20 -40.91
N GLU A 80 4.15 -4.22 -40.46
CA GLU A 80 3.90 -4.49 -39.05
C GLU A 80 4.44 -5.86 -38.69
N LYS A 81 4.89 -6.01 -37.44
CA LYS A 81 5.35 -7.29 -36.92
C LYS A 81 4.81 -7.50 -35.52
N GLU A 82 4.31 -8.71 -35.27
CA GLU A 82 4.01 -9.15 -33.91
C GLU A 82 5.28 -9.64 -33.20
N VAL A 83 5.50 -9.12 -32.00
CA VAL A 83 6.58 -9.58 -31.12
C VAL A 83 6.00 -10.01 -29.77
N PRO A 84 6.48 -11.12 -29.17
CA PRO A 84 6.02 -11.54 -27.85
C PRO A 84 6.34 -10.47 -26.79
N ASP A 85 5.38 -10.15 -25.95
CA ASP A 85 5.45 -9.19 -24.85
C ASP A 85 4.62 -9.69 -23.66
N VAL A 86 4.59 -8.91 -22.58
CA VAL A 86 3.82 -9.23 -21.37
C VAL A 86 3.07 -7.98 -20.92
N MET A 87 1.77 -8.10 -20.68
CA MET A 87 1.00 -7.10 -19.94
C MET A 87 1.25 -7.30 -18.44
N LEU A 88 1.60 -6.21 -17.79
CA LEU A 88 2.00 -6.17 -16.40
C LEU A 88 1.02 -5.30 -15.63
N THR A 89 0.50 -5.83 -14.52
CA THR A 89 -0.16 -4.98 -13.54
C THR A 89 0.86 -4.10 -12.84
N ARG A 90 0.39 -3.05 -12.17
CA ARG A 90 1.22 -2.22 -11.29
C ARG A 90 2.00 -3.07 -10.27
N TYR A 91 1.36 -4.10 -9.72
CA TYR A 91 2.00 -5.04 -8.80
C TYR A 91 3.15 -5.83 -9.47
N ALA A 92 2.95 -6.33 -10.69
CA ALA A 92 4.01 -7.01 -11.44
C ALA A 92 5.21 -6.09 -11.70
N CYS A 93 4.96 -4.84 -12.08
CA CYS A 93 6.01 -3.86 -12.28
C CYS A 93 6.84 -3.61 -11.02
N TYR A 94 6.20 -3.55 -9.86
CA TYR A 94 6.89 -3.41 -8.58
C TYR A 94 7.77 -4.61 -8.26
N LEU A 95 7.26 -5.83 -8.48
CA LEU A 95 8.06 -7.04 -8.31
C LEU A 95 9.25 -7.08 -9.28
N ILE A 96 9.09 -6.65 -10.53
CA ILE A 96 10.18 -6.56 -11.50
C ILE A 96 11.25 -5.58 -11.01
N ALA A 97 10.87 -4.39 -10.57
CA ALA A 97 11.81 -3.40 -10.06
C ALA A 97 12.55 -3.90 -8.80
N GLN A 98 11.86 -4.59 -7.89
CA GLN A 98 12.47 -5.19 -6.69
C GLN A 98 13.49 -6.28 -7.02
N ASN A 99 13.26 -7.07 -8.07
CA ASN A 99 14.12 -8.19 -8.48
C ASN A 99 15.16 -7.80 -9.54
N GLY A 100 15.23 -6.52 -9.92
CA GLY A 100 16.18 -5.99 -10.88
C GLY A 100 17.61 -5.92 -10.34
N ASP A 101 18.54 -5.56 -11.23
CA ASP A 101 19.96 -5.41 -10.92
C ASP A 101 20.20 -4.06 -10.22
N PRO A 102 20.58 -4.03 -8.93
CA PRO A 102 20.82 -2.79 -8.20
C PRO A 102 22.04 -2.00 -8.72
N GLY A 103 22.89 -2.61 -9.57
CA GLY A 103 23.94 -1.88 -10.28
C GLY A 103 23.41 -0.90 -11.34
N LYS A 104 22.12 -1.00 -11.70
CA LYS A 104 21.44 -0.03 -12.58
C LYS A 104 20.82 1.08 -11.75
N GLU A 105 21.16 2.32 -12.09
CA GLU A 105 20.68 3.52 -11.39
C GLU A 105 19.15 3.56 -11.31
N GLN A 106 18.45 3.21 -12.40
CA GLN A 106 16.99 3.18 -12.46
C GLN A 106 16.37 2.16 -11.48
N ILE A 107 17.02 1.01 -11.30
CA ILE A 107 16.59 -0.01 -10.34
C ILE A 107 16.86 0.46 -8.91
N ALA A 108 18.05 0.97 -8.62
CA ALA A 108 18.40 1.50 -7.31
C ALA A 108 17.45 2.64 -6.87
N PHE A 109 17.07 3.50 -7.82
CA PHE A 109 16.07 4.54 -7.57
C PHE A 109 14.68 3.99 -7.32
N ALA A 110 14.23 3.00 -8.09
CA ALA A 110 12.94 2.36 -7.86
C ALA A 110 12.89 1.70 -6.47
N GLN A 111 13.96 1.01 -6.06
CA GLN A 111 14.09 0.42 -4.73
C GLN A 111 14.06 1.48 -3.61
N THR A 112 14.76 2.60 -3.80
CA THR A 112 14.73 3.74 -2.87
C THR A 112 13.34 4.35 -2.78
N TYR A 113 12.64 4.51 -3.91
CA TYR A 113 11.25 4.96 -3.94
C TYR A 113 10.37 4.04 -3.09
N PHE A 114 10.46 2.72 -3.24
CA PHE A 114 9.67 1.80 -2.44
C PHE A 114 9.97 1.92 -0.95
N ALA A 115 11.24 2.02 -0.55
CA ALA A 115 11.60 2.21 0.85
C ALA A 115 10.95 3.48 1.45
N VAL A 116 10.96 4.59 0.69
CA VAL A 116 10.33 5.85 1.09
C VAL A 116 8.81 5.74 1.14
N GLN A 117 8.18 5.09 0.15
CA GLN A 117 6.72 4.93 0.13
C GLN A 117 6.22 4.05 1.26
N THR A 118 6.88 2.93 1.52
CA THR A 118 6.55 2.06 2.67
C THR A 118 6.66 2.83 3.98
N ARG A 119 7.72 3.62 4.16
CA ARG A 119 7.88 4.45 5.36
C ARG A 119 6.77 5.49 5.52
N LYS A 120 6.34 6.13 4.43
CA LYS A 120 5.21 7.07 4.46
C LYS A 120 3.91 6.37 4.88
N PHE A 121 3.65 5.18 4.33
CA PHE A 121 2.46 4.39 4.66
C PHE A 121 2.42 3.99 6.14
N GLU A 122 3.52 3.48 6.70
CA GLU A 122 3.64 3.15 8.13
C GLU A 122 3.31 4.34 9.05
N ILE A 123 3.79 5.54 8.68
CA ILE A 123 3.53 6.77 9.44
C ILE A 123 2.05 7.15 9.35
N ILE A 124 1.44 7.04 8.18
CA ILE A 124 0.02 7.32 7.98
C ILE A 124 -0.83 6.35 8.80
N GLU A 125 -0.54 5.04 8.75
CA GLU A 125 -1.24 4.02 9.52
C GLU A 125 -1.14 4.29 11.03
N LYS A 126 0.04 4.69 11.52
CA LYS A 126 0.22 5.12 12.90
C LYS A 126 -0.65 6.33 13.25
N ARG A 127 -0.70 7.35 12.39
CA ARG A 127 -1.50 8.56 12.61
C ARG A 127 -2.99 8.26 12.63
N ILE A 128 -3.47 7.36 11.76
CA ILE A 128 -4.87 6.91 11.74
C ILE A 128 -5.21 6.24 13.07
N ARG A 129 -4.40 5.27 13.52
CA ARG A 129 -4.60 4.62 14.83
C ARG A 129 -4.59 5.60 16.00
N ASP A 130 -3.67 6.56 15.98
CA ASP A 130 -3.60 7.60 17.01
C ASP A 130 -4.86 8.47 17.01
N PHE A 131 -5.37 8.84 15.84
CA PHE A 131 -6.59 9.62 15.69
C PHE A 131 -7.82 8.84 16.19
N GLU A 132 -7.97 7.57 15.79
CA GLU A 132 -9.06 6.70 16.26
C GLU A 132 -9.04 6.55 17.78
N ARG A 133 -7.85 6.35 18.37
CA ARG A 133 -7.68 6.28 19.82
C ARG A 133 -8.10 7.57 20.52
N LEU A 134 -7.76 8.73 19.97
CA LEU A 134 -8.18 10.02 20.52
C LEU A 134 -9.69 10.20 20.41
N GLY A 135 -10.29 9.84 19.27
CA GLY A 135 -11.74 9.84 19.08
C GLY A 135 -12.47 8.96 20.09
N ALA A 136 -11.98 7.73 20.32
CA ALA A 136 -12.53 6.82 21.32
C ALA A 136 -12.46 7.40 22.74
N ARG A 137 -11.35 8.05 23.10
CA ARG A 137 -11.20 8.73 24.41
C ARG A 137 -12.15 9.91 24.57
N HIS A 138 -12.34 10.71 23.52
CA HIS A 138 -13.31 11.80 23.54
C HIS A 138 -14.72 11.26 23.74
N LYS A 139 -15.11 10.24 22.97
CA LYS A 139 -16.42 9.61 23.09
C LYS A 139 -16.65 9.02 24.48
N LEU A 140 -15.65 8.34 25.05
CA LEU A 140 -15.72 7.84 26.42
C LEU A 140 -15.99 8.97 27.41
N THR A 141 -15.22 10.06 27.32
CA THR A 141 -15.39 11.24 28.19
C THR A 141 -16.79 11.84 28.10
N GLU A 142 -17.35 11.96 26.89
CA GLU A 142 -18.73 12.44 26.70
C GLU A 142 -19.75 11.49 27.32
N THR A 143 -19.60 10.17 27.09
CA THR A 143 -20.51 9.17 27.67
C THR A 143 -20.41 9.12 29.20
N GLU A 144 -19.23 9.31 29.78
CA GLU A 144 -19.06 9.40 31.23
C GLU A 144 -19.73 10.64 31.82
N LYS A 145 -19.64 11.79 31.14
CA LYS A 145 -20.35 13.03 31.55
C LYS A 145 -21.86 12.83 31.51
N GLU A 146 -22.37 12.21 30.45
CA GLU A 146 -23.80 11.92 30.31
C GLU A 146 -24.29 10.95 31.39
N LEU A 147 -23.56 9.85 31.61
CA LEU A 147 -23.86 8.89 32.67
C LEU A 147 -23.88 9.55 34.06
N SER A 148 -22.90 10.41 34.34
CA SER A 148 -22.82 11.19 35.59
C SER A 148 -24.07 12.05 35.80
N ARG A 149 -24.50 12.75 34.75
CA ARG A 149 -25.70 13.60 34.78
C ARG A 149 -26.95 12.78 35.07
N VAL A 150 -27.12 11.63 34.41
CA VAL A 150 -28.29 10.73 34.62
C VAL A 150 -28.31 10.19 36.05
N ILE A 151 -27.18 9.73 36.57
CA ILE A 151 -27.08 9.22 37.95
C ILE A 151 -27.45 10.32 38.96
N PHE A 152 -26.94 11.54 38.76
CA PHE A 152 -27.27 12.66 39.66
C PHE A 152 -28.76 12.99 39.64
N GLN A 153 -29.39 13.04 38.46
CA GLN A 153 -30.84 13.27 38.33
C GLN A 153 -31.68 12.20 39.04
N GLN A 154 -31.27 10.93 38.99
CA GLN A 154 -32.02 9.83 39.61
C GLN A 154 -31.76 9.67 41.11
N THR A 155 -30.55 9.98 41.58
CA THR A 155 -30.14 9.68 42.98
C THR A 155 -30.05 10.91 43.87
N GLY A 156 -30.09 12.12 43.30
CA GLY A 156 -29.98 13.39 44.03
C GLY A 156 -28.63 13.61 44.73
N SER A 157 -27.64 12.74 44.54
CA SER A 157 -26.34 12.81 45.22
C SER A 157 -25.19 12.23 44.40
N ASN A 158 -24.06 12.95 44.39
CA ASN A 158 -22.83 12.46 43.75
C ASN A 158 -22.17 11.28 44.50
N LYS A 159 -22.59 10.96 45.73
CA LYS A 159 -21.97 9.87 46.54
C LYS A 159 -22.16 8.48 45.89
N ASN A 160 -23.21 8.28 45.10
CA ASN A 160 -23.49 7.00 44.45
C ASN A 160 -22.72 6.81 43.13
N PHE A 161 -22.16 7.87 42.56
CA PHE A 161 -21.51 7.82 41.25
C PHE A 161 -20.26 6.92 41.25
N ALA A 162 -19.37 7.09 42.24
CA ALA A 162 -18.14 6.30 42.34
C ALA A 162 -18.43 4.80 42.51
N LEU A 163 -19.48 4.45 43.26
CA LEU A 163 -19.90 3.06 43.46
C LEU A 163 -20.46 2.44 42.18
N ILE A 164 -21.35 3.16 41.48
CA ILE A 164 -21.94 2.70 40.21
C ILE A 164 -20.85 2.53 39.15
N ARG A 165 -19.93 3.49 39.03
CA ARG A 165 -18.78 3.42 38.12
C ARG A 165 -17.91 2.20 38.40
N SER A 166 -17.51 1.99 39.65
CA SER A 166 -16.67 0.85 40.04
C SER A 166 -17.32 -0.51 39.75
N LYS A 167 -18.63 -0.63 39.96
CA LYS A 167 -19.38 -1.83 39.57
C LYS A 167 -19.51 -1.99 38.05
N GLY A 168 -19.69 -0.89 37.32
CA GLY A 168 -19.72 -0.87 35.85
C GLY A 168 -18.39 -1.33 35.26
N ASP A 169 -17.27 -0.75 35.70
CA ASP A 169 -15.93 -1.13 35.24
C ASP A 169 -15.64 -2.61 35.52
N LYS A 170 -16.03 -3.10 36.70
CA LYS A 170 -15.87 -4.52 37.05
C LYS A 170 -16.69 -5.44 36.14
N ALA A 171 -17.88 -5.02 35.74
CA ALA A 171 -18.75 -5.80 34.85
C ALA A 171 -18.28 -5.80 33.39
N LEU A 172 -17.80 -4.65 32.89
CA LEU A 172 -17.36 -4.48 31.50
C LEU A 172 -15.93 -4.97 31.26
N PHE A 173 -15.02 -4.75 32.21
CA PHE A 173 -13.59 -4.94 32.02
C PHE A 173 -12.96 -5.93 33.01
N GLY A 174 -13.74 -6.47 33.96
CA GLY A 174 -13.24 -7.42 34.97
C GLY A 174 -12.43 -6.78 36.11
N TYR A 175 -12.20 -5.46 36.07
CA TYR A 175 -11.42 -4.72 37.06
C TYR A 175 -12.21 -3.53 37.61
N THR A 176 -12.00 -3.18 38.89
CA THR A 176 -12.60 -1.97 39.48
C THR A 176 -11.85 -0.71 39.07
N THR A 177 -12.50 0.47 39.12
CA THR A 177 -11.89 1.77 38.75
C THR A 177 -10.57 2.06 39.49
N GLN A 178 -10.43 1.57 40.73
CA GLN A 178 -9.21 1.69 41.54
C GLN A 178 -8.00 0.91 41.03
N ASN A 179 -8.21 -0.05 40.13
CA ASN A 179 -7.15 -0.89 39.55
C ASN A 179 -6.54 -0.27 38.28
N TYR A 180 -7.09 0.84 37.78
CA TYR A 180 -6.44 1.63 36.73
C TYR A 180 -5.31 2.46 37.35
N HIS A 181 -4.09 1.94 37.31
CA HIS A 181 -2.90 2.77 37.48
C HIS A 181 -2.66 3.53 36.16
N ILE A 182 -3.03 4.82 36.16
CA ILE A 182 -2.59 5.81 35.16
C ILE A 182 -1.23 6.34 35.61
#